data_AF-A0A927V205-F1
#
_entry.id   AF-A0A927V205-F1
#
_cell.length_a   1.000
_cell.length_b   1.000
_cell.length_c   1.000
_cell.angle_alpha   90.00
_cell.angle_beta   90.00
_cell.angle_gamma   90.00
#
_symmetry.space_group_name_H-M   'P 1'
#
loop_
_entity.id
_entity.type
_entity.pdbx_description
1 polymer ?
#
loop_
_entity_poly.entity_id
_entity_poly.type
_entity_poly.pdbx_seq_one_letter_code
_entity_poly.pdbx_strand_id
1 'polypeptide(L)'
;MNSTYERNMNHPEALVHKGISGNLLRSKSEAMIDMALSTNQIPFRYEQALKLGESTIYPDFTIRHPETDKIYYWEHFGMMDNPSYIKNATAKIQLYTSNGIIPSMNLIITSETSSHPLNAEDIKKTIEHYFG
;
A
#
# COMPACT_ATOMS: atom_id res chain seq x y z
N MET A 1 0.92 -14.86 -6.66
CA MET A 1 1.45 -13.78 -7.52
C MET A 1 2.95 -14.00 -7.69
N ASN A 2 3.38 -14.99 -8.50
CA ASN A 2 4.75 -15.53 -8.41
C ASN A 2 5.67 -15.14 -9.57
N SER A 3 5.20 -14.33 -10.53
CA SER A 3 6.05 -13.79 -11.59
C SER A 3 6.79 -12.54 -11.13
N THR A 4 7.91 -12.24 -11.80
CA THR A 4 8.63 -10.98 -11.67
C THR A 4 7.74 -9.80 -12.03
N TYR A 5 8.04 -8.64 -11.48
CA TYR A 5 7.31 -7.40 -11.72
C TYR A 5 8.24 -6.20 -11.57
N GLU A 6 7.92 -5.11 -12.25
CA GLU A 6 8.64 -3.84 -12.11
C GLU A 6 8.37 -3.23 -10.73
N ARG A 7 9.45 -2.88 -10.02
CA ARG A 7 9.41 -2.30 -8.67
C ARG A 7 9.88 -0.86 -8.68
N ASN A 8 9.46 -0.10 -7.67
CA ASN A 8 9.97 1.24 -7.44
C ASN A 8 11.47 1.21 -7.07
N MET A 9 12.32 1.70 -7.98
CA MET A 9 13.78 1.78 -7.76
C MET A 9 14.22 3.15 -7.22
N ASN A 10 13.29 4.08 -6.98
CA ASN A 10 13.61 5.38 -6.41
C ASN A 10 14.04 5.21 -4.94
N HIS A 11 14.99 6.02 -4.48
CA HIS A 11 15.46 6.03 -3.09
C HIS A 11 15.74 4.62 -2.50
N PRO A 12 16.60 3.79 -3.13
CA PRO A 12 16.86 2.44 -2.64
C PRO A 12 17.46 2.43 -1.23
N GLU A 13 18.11 3.51 -0.81
CA GLU A 13 18.64 3.71 0.55
C GLU A 13 17.56 3.69 1.65
N ALA A 14 16.31 3.95 1.31
CA ALA A 14 15.20 3.95 2.25
C ALA A 14 14.61 2.54 2.50
N LEU A 15 14.99 1.53 1.72
CA LEU A 15 14.51 0.14 1.86
C LEU A 15 15.22 -0.58 3.02
N VAL A 16 14.91 -0.18 4.25
CA VAL A 16 15.63 -0.63 5.46
C VAL A 16 14.80 -1.57 6.35
N HIS A 17 13.48 -1.60 6.19
CA HIS A 17 12.61 -2.41 7.03
C HIS A 17 12.38 -3.79 6.43
N LYS A 18 12.82 -4.85 7.12
CA LYS A 18 12.66 -6.22 6.63
C LYS A 18 11.24 -6.74 6.90
N GLY A 19 10.48 -7.00 5.83
CA GLY A 19 9.20 -7.69 5.87
C GLY A 19 9.34 -9.21 6.00
N ILE A 20 8.28 -9.89 6.44
CA ILE A 20 8.26 -11.36 6.59
C ILE A 20 8.20 -12.04 5.21
N SER A 21 7.58 -11.37 4.24
CA SER A 21 7.51 -11.83 2.84
C SER A 21 8.88 -11.90 2.14
N GLY A 22 9.94 -11.37 2.76
CA GLY A 22 11.25 -11.19 2.15
C GLY A 22 11.47 -9.83 1.48
N ASN A 23 10.44 -8.97 1.44
CA ASN A 23 10.60 -7.60 0.97
C ASN A 23 11.42 -6.74 1.95
N LEU A 24 12.20 -5.81 1.41
CA LEU A 24 12.66 -4.63 2.15
C LEU A 24 11.67 -3.50 1.87
N LEU A 25 11.30 -2.76 2.91
CA LEU A 25 10.19 -1.79 2.94
C LEU A 25 10.68 -0.43 3.44
N ARG A 26 9.94 0.63 3.12
CA ARG A 26 10.35 2.03 3.38
C ARG A 26 9.94 2.55 4.74
N SER A 27 8.96 1.92 5.38
CA SER A 27 8.48 2.35 6.69
C SER A 27 8.16 1.17 7.62
N LYS A 28 8.10 1.47 8.92
CA LYS A 28 7.65 0.52 9.94
C LYS A 28 6.18 0.12 9.72
N SER A 29 5.34 1.08 9.34
CA SER A 29 3.91 0.86 9.09
C SER A 29 3.69 -0.07 7.90
N GLU A 30 4.46 0.10 6.81
CA GLU A 30 4.48 -0.85 5.69
C GLU A 30 4.95 -2.25 6.13
N ALA A 31 5.96 -2.35 7.00
CA ALA A 31 6.40 -3.65 7.53
C ALA A 31 5.33 -4.36 8.35
N MET A 32 4.49 -3.61 9.07
CA MET A 32 3.34 -4.17 9.78
C MET A 32 2.25 -4.65 8.80
N ILE A 33 2.01 -3.91 7.71
CA ILE A 33 1.06 -4.32 6.66
C ILE A 33 1.56 -5.57 5.92
N ASP A 34 2.84 -5.61 5.52
CA ASP A 34 3.49 -6.77 4.89
C ASP A 34 3.38 -8.03 5.76
N MET A 35 3.66 -7.87 7.06
CA MET A 35 3.50 -8.94 8.05
C MET A 35 2.06 -9.44 8.10
N ALA A 36 1.08 -8.53 8.20
CA ALA A 36 -0.33 -8.90 8.28
C ALA A 36 -0.81 -9.62 7.00
N LEU A 37 -0.47 -9.11 5.83
CA LEU A 37 -0.81 -9.75 4.55
C LEU A 37 -0.17 -11.14 4.44
N SER A 38 1.10 -11.27 4.82
CA SER A 38 1.84 -12.54 4.79
C SER A 38 1.26 -13.57 5.75
N THR A 39 0.97 -13.19 7.00
CA THR A 39 0.42 -14.09 8.02
C THR A 39 -0.97 -14.58 7.64
N ASN A 40 -1.78 -13.76 6.97
CA ASN A 40 -3.10 -14.14 6.47
C ASN A 40 -3.04 -14.85 5.10
N GLN A 41 -1.85 -15.15 4.58
CA GLN A 41 -1.64 -15.82 3.28
C GLN A 41 -2.32 -15.09 2.10
N ILE A 42 -2.46 -13.78 2.20
CA ILE A 42 -3.06 -12.95 1.16
C ILE A 42 -1.99 -12.68 0.09
N PRO A 43 -2.23 -12.99 -1.20
CA PRO A 43 -1.26 -12.71 -2.25
C PRO A 43 -1.10 -11.20 -2.50
N PHE A 44 0.14 -10.69 -2.40
CA PHE A 44 0.44 -9.29 -2.70
C PHE A 44 1.80 -9.11 -3.38
N ARG A 45 2.02 -7.89 -3.88
CA ARG A 45 3.28 -7.37 -4.37
C ARG A 45 3.54 -5.99 -3.78
N TYR A 46 4.78 -5.71 -3.42
CA TYR A 46 5.17 -4.45 -2.79
C TYR A 46 5.75 -3.49 -3.83
N GLU A 47 5.26 -2.26 -3.87
CA GLU A 47 5.66 -1.20 -4.83
C GLU A 47 5.67 -1.67 -6.29
N GLN A 48 4.64 -2.42 -6.71
CA GLN A 48 4.50 -2.82 -8.11
C GLN A 48 4.16 -1.60 -8.98
N ALA A 49 4.86 -1.42 -10.10
CA ALA A 49 4.52 -0.40 -11.08
C ALA A 49 3.05 -0.50 -11.53
N LEU A 50 2.37 0.63 -11.53
CA LEU A 50 0.99 0.80 -11.97
C LEU A 50 0.92 1.97 -12.95
N LYS A 51 0.61 1.67 -14.20
CA LYS A 51 0.44 2.66 -15.26
C LYS A 51 -0.98 3.23 -15.24
N LEU A 52 -1.09 4.53 -14.98
CA LEU A 52 -2.33 5.32 -14.96
C LEU A 52 -2.24 6.43 -16.00
N GLY A 53 -2.76 6.17 -17.20
CA GLY A 53 -2.58 7.04 -18.37
C GLY A 53 -1.10 7.16 -18.75
N GLU A 54 -0.60 8.39 -18.80
CA GLU A 54 0.82 8.70 -19.08
C GLU A 54 1.72 8.65 -17.83
N SER A 55 1.14 8.45 -16.65
CA SER A 55 1.88 8.38 -15.39
C SER A 55 2.10 6.94 -14.95
N THR A 56 3.29 6.64 -14.43
CA THR A 56 3.54 5.41 -13.67
C THR A 56 3.67 5.77 -12.21
N ILE A 57 2.86 5.11 -11.36
CA ILE A 57 2.98 5.22 -9.91
C ILE A 57 3.26 3.85 -9.30
N TYR A 58 3.63 3.86 -8.02
CA TYR A 58 3.91 2.66 -7.25
C TYR A 58 3.02 2.72 -6.00
N PRO A 59 1.89 1.98 -5.99
CA PRO A 59 1.12 1.75 -4.77
C PRO A 59 1.97 0.95 -3.79
N ASP A 60 1.82 1.19 -2.48
CA ASP A 60 2.61 0.45 -1.48
C ASP A 60 2.39 -1.05 -1.62
N PHE A 61 1.13 -1.48 -1.75
CA PHE A 61 0.78 -2.87 -2.01
C PHE A 61 -0.22 -3.01 -3.15
N THR A 62 0.07 -3.91 -4.09
CA THR A 62 -0.90 -4.46 -5.04
C THR A 62 -1.30 -5.84 -4.55
N ILE A 63 -2.58 -6.01 -4.23
CA ILE A 63 -3.12 -7.19 -3.55
C ILE A 63 -4.10 -7.88 -4.49
N ARG A 64 -4.06 -9.22 -4.52
CA ARG A 64 -5.07 -10.02 -5.19
C ARG A 64 -5.87 -10.78 -4.14
N HIS A 65 -7.18 -10.53 -4.10
CA HIS A 65 -8.07 -11.21 -3.18
C HIS A 65 -7.99 -12.73 -3.38
N PRO A 66 -7.78 -13.53 -2.30
CA PRO A 66 -7.49 -14.95 -2.42
C PRO A 66 -8.65 -15.76 -3.05
N GLU A 67 -9.90 -15.37 -2.79
CA GLU A 67 -11.07 -16.09 -3.31
C GLU A 67 -11.64 -15.52 -4.63
N THR A 68 -11.74 -14.19 -4.74
CA THR A 68 -12.44 -13.54 -5.87
C THR A 68 -11.51 -13.12 -7.01
N ASP A 69 -10.20 -13.27 -6.84
CA ASP A 69 -9.15 -12.78 -7.75
C ASP A 69 -9.19 -11.27 -8.05
N LYS A 70 -10.06 -10.50 -7.39
CA LYS A 70 -10.13 -9.04 -7.53
C LYS A 70 -8.83 -8.39 -7.09
N ILE A 71 -8.42 -7.34 -7.79
CA ILE A 71 -7.24 -6.55 -7.46
C ILE A 71 -7.63 -5.37 -6.58
N TYR A 72 -6.89 -5.22 -5.49
CA TYR A 72 -6.95 -4.10 -4.56
C TYR A 72 -5.58 -3.42 -4.51
N TYR A 73 -5.59 -2.11 -4.35
CA TYR A 73 -4.38 -1.33 -4.04
C TYR A 73 -4.47 -0.86 -2.60
N TRP A 74 -3.44 -1.09 -1.80
CA TRP A 74 -3.36 -0.54 -0.44
C TRP A 74 -2.24 0.49 -0.40
N GLU A 75 -2.63 1.72 -0.09
CA GLU A 75 -1.76 2.89 0.04
C GLU A 75 -1.80 3.41 1.49
N HIS A 76 -0.63 3.64 2.06
CA HIS A 76 -0.44 4.14 3.41
C HIS A 76 0.17 5.55 3.43
N PHE A 77 -0.61 6.53 3.88
CA PHE A 77 -0.15 7.92 3.99
C PHE A 77 0.44 8.20 5.38
N GLY A 78 1.76 8.07 5.49
CA GLY A 78 2.50 8.12 6.77
C GLY A 78 2.72 9.49 7.42
N MET A 79 2.52 10.59 6.68
CA MET A 79 2.94 11.95 7.10
C MET A 79 1.81 12.97 6.99
N MET A 80 0.60 12.62 7.44
CA MET A 80 -0.60 13.47 7.27
C MET A 80 -0.65 14.69 8.22
N ASP A 81 0.36 14.90 9.05
CA ASP A 81 0.61 16.12 9.81
C ASP A 81 1.58 17.08 9.10
N ASN A 82 2.18 16.68 7.97
CA ASN A 82 3.06 17.52 7.16
C ASN A 82 2.28 18.21 6.02
N PRO A 83 2.08 19.54 6.06
CA PRO A 83 1.30 20.26 5.05
C PRO A 83 1.83 20.14 3.63
N SER A 84 3.16 20.04 3.44
CA SER A 84 3.74 19.89 2.10
C SER A 84 3.51 18.49 1.53
N TYR A 85 3.46 17.48 2.39
CA TYR A 85 3.15 16.09 2.02
C TYR A 85 1.67 15.91 1.63
N ILE A 86 0.74 16.54 2.35
CA ILE A 86 -0.70 16.42 2.11
C ILE A 86 -1.09 16.76 0.67
N LYS A 87 -0.42 17.75 0.07
CA LYS A 87 -0.68 18.15 -1.33
C LYS A 87 -0.36 17.00 -2.30
N ASN A 88 0.76 16.31 -2.09
CA ASN A 88 1.16 15.16 -2.91
C ASN A 88 0.26 13.95 -2.67
N ALA A 89 -0.10 13.68 -1.41
CA ALA A 89 -1.05 12.62 -1.06
C ALA A 89 -2.41 12.84 -1.76
N THR A 90 -2.93 14.07 -1.70
CA THR A 90 -4.20 14.44 -2.34
C THR A 90 -4.12 14.26 -3.85
N ALA A 91 -3.03 14.70 -4.50
CA ALA A 91 -2.83 14.51 -5.93
C ALA A 91 -2.75 13.03 -6.32
N LYS A 92 -2.10 12.19 -5.50
CA LYS A 92 -2.01 10.74 -5.71
C LYS A 92 -3.39 10.08 -5.62
N ILE A 93 -4.20 10.45 -4.62
CA ILE A 93 -5.60 9.98 -4.49
C ILE A 93 -6.43 10.40 -5.72
N GLN A 94 -6.32 11.66 -6.14
CA GLN A 94 -7.02 12.15 -7.33
C GLN A 94 -6.62 11.35 -8.59
N LEU A 95 -5.32 11.08 -8.77
CA LEU A 95 -4.82 10.30 -9.89
C LEU A 95 -5.37 8.86 -9.90
N TYR A 96 -5.46 8.21 -8.73
CA TYR A 96 -6.14 6.92 -8.61
C TYR A 96 -7.61 7.05 -9.07
N THR A 97 -8.35 8.00 -8.50
CA THR A 97 -9.79 8.14 -8.76
C THR A 97 -10.10 8.47 -10.21
N SER A 98 -9.31 9.33 -10.87
CA SER A 98 -9.48 9.68 -12.28
C SER A 98 -9.25 8.51 -13.22
N ASN A 99 -8.61 7.43 -12.74
CA ASN A 99 -8.34 6.21 -13.49
C ASN A 99 -9.19 5.02 -13.01
N GLY A 100 -10.30 5.27 -12.30
CA GLY A 100 -11.25 4.23 -11.87
C GLY A 100 -10.77 3.40 -10.67
N ILE A 101 -9.73 3.84 -9.97
CA ILE A 101 -9.28 3.27 -8.70
C ILE A 101 -9.85 4.12 -7.57
N ILE A 102 -10.96 3.66 -7.01
CA ILE A 102 -11.85 4.38 -6.13
C ILE A 102 -11.60 3.97 -4.66
N PRO A 103 -11.39 4.95 -3.76
CA PRO A 103 -11.31 4.72 -2.31
C PRO A 103 -12.46 3.84 -1.82
N SER A 104 -12.12 2.91 -0.93
CA SER A 104 -13.05 1.95 -0.31
C SER A 104 -13.68 0.92 -1.26
N MET A 105 -13.44 0.99 -2.57
CA MET A 105 -13.88 -0.05 -3.52
C MET A 105 -12.75 -0.97 -3.94
N ASN A 106 -11.69 -0.40 -4.51
CA ASN A 106 -10.48 -1.10 -4.96
C ASN A 106 -9.19 -0.35 -4.55
N LEU A 107 -9.33 0.76 -3.80
CA LEU A 107 -8.23 1.46 -3.12
C LEU A 107 -8.48 1.47 -1.61
N ILE A 108 -7.66 0.72 -0.89
CA ILE A 108 -7.58 0.71 0.56
C ILE A 108 -6.62 1.83 0.96
N ILE A 109 -7.09 2.73 1.83
CA ILE A 109 -6.27 3.84 2.32
C ILE A 109 -6.14 3.69 3.84
N THR A 110 -4.91 3.68 4.32
CA THR A 110 -4.60 3.94 5.73
C THR A 110 -3.79 5.21 5.83
N SER A 111 -3.87 5.91 6.95
CA SER A 111 -3.11 7.13 7.17
C SER A 111 -2.75 7.28 8.63
N GLU A 112 -1.63 7.95 8.89
CA GLU A 112 -1.20 8.26 10.24
C GLU A 112 -0.63 9.68 10.34
N THR A 113 -0.54 10.15 11.58
CA THR A 113 0.21 11.34 11.96
C THR A 113 1.15 10.96 13.10
N SER A 114 2.12 11.83 13.42
CA SER A 114 3.03 11.58 14.54
C SER A 114 2.31 11.37 15.89
N SER A 115 1.09 11.92 16.03
CA SER A 115 0.27 11.80 17.25
C SER A 115 -0.73 10.64 17.23
N HIS A 116 -1.04 10.11 16.05
CA HIS A 116 -2.00 9.03 15.84
C HIS A 116 -1.37 8.00 14.88
N PRO A 117 -0.42 7.18 15.36
CA PRO A 117 0.25 6.19 14.54
C PRO A 117 -0.68 5.03 14.17
N LEU A 118 -0.47 4.46 12.99
CA LEU A 118 -1.11 3.23 12.55
C LEU A 118 -0.68 2.09 13.49
N ASN A 119 -1.65 1.35 14.00
CA ASN A 119 -1.39 0.24 14.90
C ASN A 119 -1.86 -1.09 14.28
N ALA A 120 -1.49 -2.20 14.95
CA ALA A 120 -1.81 -3.54 14.49
C ALA A 120 -3.32 -3.84 14.48
N GLU A 121 -4.10 -3.20 15.35
CA GLU A 121 -5.56 -3.40 15.41
C GLU A 121 -6.24 -2.77 14.19
N ASP A 122 -5.81 -1.58 13.76
CA ASP A 122 -6.32 -0.92 12.54
C ASP A 122 -6.03 -1.76 11.29
N ILE A 123 -4.80 -2.29 11.18
CA ILE A 123 -4.41 -3.17 10.08
C ILE A 123 -5.24 -4.46 10.10
N LYS A 124 -5.42 -5.08 11.28
CA LYS A 124 -6.23 -6.28 11.44
C LYS A 124 -7.68 -6.05 10.98
N LYS A 125 -8.32 -4.97 11.44
CA LYS A 125 -9.69 -4.60 11.02
C LYS A 125 -9.77 -4.39 9.52
N THR A 126 -8.74 -3.78 8.92
CA THR A 126 -8.68 -3.59 7.46
C THR A 126 -8.59 -4.93 6.73
N ILE A 127 -7.73 -5.85 7.19
CA ILE A 127 -7.63 -7.19 6.60
C ILE A 127 -8.96 -7.94 6.69
N GLU A 128 -9.59 -7.95 7.87
CA GLU A 128 -10.88 -8.61 8.09
C GLU A 128 -11.99 -8.01 7.21
N HIS A 129 -12.01 -6.69 7.01
CA HIS A 129 -13.04 -6.04 6.21
C HIS A 129 -12.94 -6.37 4.71
N TYR A 130 -11.73 -6.42 4.15
CA TYR A 130 -11.53 -6.57 2.70
C TYR A 130 -11.24 -8.02 2.26
N PHE A 131 -10.75 -8.87 3.16
CA PHE A 131 -10.23 -10.20 2.83
C PHE A 131 -10.64 -11.30 3.82
N GLY A 132 -11.43 -10.97 4.84
CA GLY A 132 -11.95 -11.92 5.84
C GLY A 132 -13.26 -12.59 5.45
#